data_AF-M1V5Z2-F1
#
_entry.id   AF-M1V5Z2-F1
#
_cell.length_a   1.000
_cell.length_b   1.000
_cell.length_c   1.000
_cell.angle_alpha   90.00
_cell.angle_beta   90.00
_cell.angle_gamma   90.00
#
_symmetry.space_group_name_H-M   'P 1'
#
loop_
_entity.id
_entity.type
_entity.pdbx_description
1 polymer ?
#
loop_
_entity_poly.entity_id
_entity_poly.type
_entity_poly.pdbx_seq_one_letter_code
_entity_poly.pdbx_strand_id
1 'polypeptide(L)'
;MKSKRTRISSVRSAVDIFGGLRRFHGEGSRNGTNHYVESLRTFPLTPSNAPLLDNVAFHHSLWLRAFADSRGADQLFIPPYAPWLNRIDGVFSIVKRNDHFTERIDESFRTR
;
A
#
# COMPACT_ATOMS: atom_id res chain seq x y z
N MET A 1 8.13 34.93 6.57
CA MET A 1 7.42 33.74 6.04
C MET A 1 8.08 32.48 6.60
N LYS A 2 7.38 31.67 7.41
CA LYS A 2 7.92 30.38 7.84
C LYS A 2 7.84 29.41 6.66
N SER A 3 8.98 28.87 6.24
CA SER A 3 9.04 27.79 5.26
C SER A 3 8.13 26.64 5.74
N LYS A 4 7.13 26.25 4.94
CA LYS A 4 6.33 25.04 5.20
C LYS A 4 7.30 23.86 5.12
N ARG A 5 7.69 23.32 6.28
CA ARG A 5 8.56 22.14 6.35
C ARG A 5 7.79 20.97 5.72
N THR A 6 8.19 20.53 4.54
CA THR A 6 7.58 19.38 3.87
C THR A 6 7.70 18.16 4.77
N ARG A 7 6.58 17.69 5.34
CA ARG A 7 6.53 16.40 6.03
C ARG A 7 6.38 15.32 4.96
N ILE A 8 7.34 14.41 4.91
CA ILE A 8 7.23 13.21 4.09
C ILE A 8 6.55 12.15 4.94
N SER A 9 5.51 11.52 4.42
CA SER A 9 4.86 10.36 5.02
C SER A 9 4.78 9.24 4.00
N SER A 10 4.90 8.00 4.47
CA SER A 10 4.73 6.82 3.64
C SER A 10 3.44 6.12 4.06
N VAL A 11 2.58 5.84 3.07
CA VAL A 11 1.36 5.06 3.28
C VAL A 11 1.35 3.85 2.37
N ARG A 12 0.92 2.73 2.93
CA ARG A 12 0.65 1.50 2.17
C ARG A 12 -0.74 1.03 2.51
N SER A 13 -1.48 0.65 1.49
CA SER A 13 -2.86 0.26 1.64
C SER A 13 -3.16 -0.95 0.76
N ALA A 14 -4.12 -1.75 1.19
CA ALA A 14 -4.70 -2.81 0.38
C ALA A 14 -6.21 -2.69 0.47
N VAL A 15 -6.87 -2.95 -0.64
CA VAL A 15 -8.32 -2.99 -0.75
C VAL A 15 -8.70 -4.39 -1.18
N ASP A 16 -9.63 -5.00 -0.46
CA ASP A 16 -10.17 -6.31 -0.84
C ASP A 16 -11.31 -6.18 -1.87
N ILE A 17 -11.79 -7.31 -2.37
CA ILE A 17 -12.85 -7.38 -3.37
C ILE A 17 -14.21 -6.87 -2.86
N PHE A 18 -14.39 -6.76 -1.54
CA PHE A 18 -15.59 -6.26 -0.87
C PHE A 18 -15.48 -4.77 -0.54
N GLY A 19 -14.36 -4.12 -0.86
CA GLY A 19 -14.11 -2.72 -0.57
C GLY A 19 -13.51 -2.47 0.83
N GLY A 20 -13.14 -3.52 1.56
CA GLY A 20 -12.44 -3.41 2.83
C GLY A 20 -11.06 -2.80 2.63
N LEU A 21 -10.81 -1.64 3.23
CA LEU A 21 -9.54 -0.92 3.17
C LEU A 21 -8.72 -1.16 4.43
N ARG A 22 -7.49 -1.62 4.25
CA ARG A 22 -6.47 -1.68 5.31
C ARG A 22 -5.32 -0.77 4.94
N ARG A 23 -4.73 -0.13 5.94
CA ARG A 23 -3.64 0.83 5.73
C ARG A 23 -2.61 0.78 6.84
N PHE A 24 -1.37 1.01 6.45
CA PHE A 24 -0.24 1.34 7.30
C PHE A 24 0.20 2.76 6.95
N HIS A 25 0.34 3.62 7.95
CA HIS A 25 0.88 4.96 7.81
C HIS A 25 2.07 5.11 8.74
N GLY A 26 3.14 5.75 8.25
CA GLY A 26 3.98 6.47 9.19
C GLY A 26 4.82 7.56 8.56
N GLU A 27 5.42 8.35 9.44
CA GLU A 27 6.28 9.49 9.11
C GLU A 27 7.62 9.07 8.48
N GLY A 28 8.10 9.87 7.53
CA GLY A 28 9.35 9.66 6.81
C GLY A 28 9.22 8.86 5.51
N SER A 29 10.33 8.81 4.77
CA SER A 29 10.50 7.90 3.63
C SER A 29 10.74 6.49 4.15
N ARG A 30 9.85 5.55 3.82
CA ARG A 30 9.95 4.14 4.21
C ARG A 30 10.13 3.24 3.00
N ASN A 31 10.91 3.65 2.00
CA ASN A 31 11.01 2.92 0.72
C ASN A 31 11.77 1.57 0.80
N GLY A 32 12.36 1.23 1.95
CA GLY A 32 13.09 -0.03 2.12
C GLY A 32 12.19 -1.27 2.27
N THR A 33 12.67 -2.42 1.79
CA THR A 33 12.01 -3.72 1.86
C THR A 33 11.58 -4.11 3.27
N ASN A 34 12.40 -3.82 4.29
CA ASN A 34 12.08 -4.15 5.69
C ASN A 34 10.79 -3.47 6.15
N HIS A 35 10.60 -2.18 5.83
CA HIS A 35 9.38 -1.47 6.17
C HIS A 35 8.17 -1.97 5.40
N TYR A 36 8.36 -2.47 4.18
CA TYR A 36 7.30 -3.07 3.40
C TYR A 36 6.83 -4.38 4.06
N VAL A 37 7.74 -5.28 4.39
CA VAL A 37 7.43 -6.54 5.10
C VAL A 37 6.79 -6.27 6.46
N GLU A 38 7.29 -5.30 7.22
CA GLU A 38 6.69 -4.87 8.49
C GLU A 38 5.23 -4.46 8.29
N SER A 39 4.94 -3.61 7.30
CA SER A 39 3.57 -3.20 7.01
C SER A 39 2.69 -4.37 6.58
N LEU A 40 3.22 -5.36 5.85
CA LEU A 40 2.47 -6.54 5.44
C LEU A 40 1.98 -7.40 6.60
N ARG A 41 2.65 -7.35 7.76
CA ARG A 41 2.19 -8.06 8.95
C ARG A 41 0.82 -7.58 9.43
N THR A 42 0.42 -6.37 9.06
CA THR A 42 -0.90 -5.78 9.39
C THR A 42 -2.00 -6.23 8.43
N PHE A 43 -1.65 -6.89 7.33
CA PHE A 43 -2.59 -7.41 6.35
C PHE A 43 -2.83 -8.91 6.58
N PRO A 44 -4.08 -9.39 6.47
CA PRO A 44 -4.39 -10.79 6.62
C PRO A 44 -3.97 -11.51 5.34
N LEU A 45 -2.72 -12.01 5.30
CA LEU A 45 -2.29 -12.96 4.27
C LEU A 45 -2.54 -14.38 4.79
N THR A 46 -3.28 -15.15 4.01
CA THR A 46 -3.75 -16.51 4.27
C THR A 46 -3.89 -17.24 2.92
N PRO A 47 -4.04 -18.57 2.92
CA PRO A 47 -4.26 -19.34 1.68
C PRO A 47 -5.50 -18.92 0.89
N SER A 48 -6.48 -18.29 1.54
CA SER A 48 -7.73 -17.84 0.89
C SER A 48 -7.70 -16.38 0.45
N ASN A 49 -6.60 -15.64 0.68
CA ASN A 49 -6.46 -14.25 0.26
C ASN A 49 -5.02 -13.91 -0.17
N ALA A 50 -4.77 -14.11 -1.45
CA ALA A 50 -3.52 -13.74 -2.11
C ALA A 50 -3.41 -12.22 -2.32
N PRO A 51 -2.26 -11.59 -2.02
CA PRO A 51 -2.00 -10.21 -2.44
C PRO A 51 -1.86 -10.13 -3.96
N LEU A 52 -2.51 -9.13 -4.56
CA LEU A 52 -2.30 -8.71 -5.95
C LEU A 52 -1.40 -7.47 -5.95
N LEU A 53 -0.22 -7.58 -6.55
CA LEU A 53 0.84 -6.58 -6.50
C LEU A 53 1.22 -6.07 -7.90
N ASP A 54 1.79 -4.87 -7.97
CA ASP A 54 2.48 -4.39 -9.18
C ASP A 54 3.89 -5.03 -9.31
N ASN A 55 4.56 -4.78 -10.43
CA ASN A 55 5.88 -5.37 -10.72
C ASN A 55 7.06 -4.54 -10.21
N VAL A 56 6.90 -3.69 -9.19
CA VAL A 56 8.07 -2.99 -8.64
C VAL A 56 9.07 -4.02 -8.06
N ALA A 57 10.36 -3.81 -8.30
CA ALA A 57 11.39 -4.84 -8.07
C ALA A 57 11.39 -5.42 -6.64
N PHE A 58 11.07 -4.63 -5.62
CA PHE A 58 11.05 -5.11 -4.24
C PHE A 58 9.88 -6.06 -3.93
N HIS A 59 8.80 -6.06 -4.73
CA HIS A 59 7.74 -7.08 -4.63
C HIS A 59 8.23 -8.47 -5.07
N HIS A 60 9.36 -8.56 -5.77
CA HIS A 60 9.98 -9.84 -6.15
C HIS A 60 11.12 -10.24 -5.20
N SER A 61 11.28 -9.54 -4.08
CA SER A 61 12.35 -9.84 -3.13
C SER A 61 12.15 -11.21 -2.45
N LEU A 62 13.26 -11.92 -2.22
CA LEU A 62 13.26 -13.22 -1.53
C LEU A 62 12.57 -13.15 -0.16
N TRP A 63 12.77 -12.05 0.57
CA TRP A 63 12.14 -11.81 1.87
C TRP A 63 10.63 -11.73 1.79
N LEU A 64 10.10 -11.06 0.77
CA LEU A 64 8.66 -10.95 0.59
C LEU A 64 8.06 -12.31 0.22
N ARG A 65 8.73 -13.04 -0.68
CA ARG A 65 8.34 -14.40 -1.04
C ARG A 65 8.29 -15.34 0.16
N ALA A 66 9.36 -15.39 0.95
CA ALA A 66 9.42 -16.17 2.17
C ALA A 66 8.33 -15.78 3.19
N PHE A 67 8.01 -14.50 3.31
CA PHE A 67 6.91 -14.06 4.18
C PHE A 67 5.55 -14.57 3.71
N ALA A 68 5.23 -14.46 2.42
CA ALA A 68 3.96 -14.95 1.88
C ALA A 68 3.85 -16.48 1.96
N ASP A 69 4.94 -17.20 1.63
CA ASP A 69 5.01 -18.66 1.75
C ASP A 69 4.81 -19.11 3.21
N SER A 70 5.39 -18.39 4.18
CA SER A 70 5.17 -18.66 5.63
C SER A 70 3.72 -18.49 6.09
N ARG A 71 2.90 -17.79 5.29
CA ARG A 71 1.47 -17.59 5.50
C ARG A 71 0.60 -18.51 4.64
N GLY A 72 1.22 -19.36 3.82
CA GLY A 72 0.55 -20.19 2.83
C GLY A 72 -0.19 -19.39 1.76
N ALA A 73 0.21 -18.13 1.52
CA ALA A 73 -0.45 -17.24 0.58
C ALA A 73 0.36 -17.14 -0.72
N ASP A 74 -0.32 -17.32 -1.85
CA ASP A 74 0.27 -17.08 -3.17
C ASP A 74 0.44 -15.59 -3.44
N GLN A 75 1.46 -15.21 -4.20
CA GLN A 75 1.63 -13.84 -4.68
C GLN A 75 1.17 -13.73 -6.12
N LEU A 76 0.26 -12.80 -6.38
CA LEU A 76 -0.23 -12.50 -7.71
C LEU A 76 0.33 -11.16 -8.18
N PHE A 77 0.67 -11.08 -9.46
CA PHE A 77 1.21 -9.87 -10.08
C PHE A 77 0.35 -9.47 -11.27
N ILE A 78 0.06 -8.17 -11.39
CA ILE A 78 -0.55 -7.64 -12.62
C ILE A 78 0.50 -7.62 -13.76
N PRO A 79 0.11 -7.59 -15.04
CA PRO A 79 1.02 -7.31 -16.13
C PRO A 79 1.76 -5.97 -15.96
N PRO A 80 3.01 -5.86 -16.46
CA PRO A 80 3.73 -4.58 -16.49
C PRO A 80 2.92 -3.47 -17.18
N TYR A 81 3.01 -2.26 -16.65
CA TYR A 81 2.33 -1.06 -17.20
C TYR A 81 0.80 -1.16 -17.26
N ALA A 82 0.18 -2.00 -16.43
CA ALA A 82 -1.28 -2.17 -16.36
C ALA A 82 -1.92 -1.68 -15.04
N PRO A 83 -1.72 -0.41 -14.62
CA PRO A 83 -2.22 0.11 -13.35
C PRO A 83 -3.75 0.04 -13.20
N TRP A 84 -4.49 0.05 -14.31
CA TRP A 84 -5.96 -0.07 -14.28
C TRP A 84 -6.45 -1.43 -13.74
N LEU A 85 -5.57 -2.44 -13.67
CA LEU A 85 -5.87 -3.73 -13.04
C LEU A 85 -5.65 -3.69 -11.52
N ASN A 86 -4.98 -2.67 -11.00
CA ASN A 86 -4.74 -2.49 -9.58
C ASN A 86 -5.81 -1.56 -8.96
N ARG A 87 -6.80 -2.15 -8.27
CA ARG A 87 -7.91 -1.37 -7.66
C ARG A 87 -7.44 -0.30 -6.67
N ILE A 88 -6.28 -0.47 -6.03
CA ILE A 88 -5.78 0.51 -5.06
C ILE A 88 -5.39 1.84 -5.72
N ASP A 89 -5.07 1.86 -7.02
CA ASP A 89 -4.70 3.08 -7.74
C ASP A 89 -5.88 4.06 -7.82
N GLY A 90 -7.10 3.52 -7.98
CA GLY A 90 -8.34 4.31 -7.89
C GLY A 90 -8.54 4.92 -6.50
N VAL A 91 -8.30 4.13 -5.44
CA VAL A 91 -8.37 4.60 -4.04
C VAL A 91 -7.38 5.73 -3.81
N PHE A 92 -6.11 5.56 -4.21
CA PHE A 92 -5.10 6.59 -4.03
C PHE A 92 -5.35 7.84 -4.88
N SER A 93 -6.05 7.74 -6.01
CA SER A 93 -6.46 8.91 -6.78
C SER A 93 -7.42 9.80 -6.00
N ILE A 94 -8.35 9.20 -5.24
CA ILE A 94 -9.27 9.93 -4.33
C ILE A 94 -8.50 10.47 -3.13
N VAL A 95 -7.64 9.66 -2.51
CA VAL A 95 -6.86 10.05 -1.32
C VAL A 95 -5.96 11.24 -1.63
N LYS A 96 -5.22 11.20 -2.74
CA LYS A 96 -4.35 12.32 -3.17
C LYS A 96 -5.17 13.58 -3.39
N ARG A 97 -6.34 13.47 -4.04
CA ARG A 97 -7.26 14.58 -4.21
C ARG A 97 -7.67 15.17 -2.86
N ASN A 98 -8.07 14.34 -1.90
CA ASN A 98 -8.48 14.80 -0.56
C ASN A 98 -7.32 15.38 0.25
N ASP A 99 -6.10 14.86 0.09
CA ASP A 99 -4.90 15.34 0.76
C ASP A 99 -4.55 16.77 0.35
N HIS A 100 -4.74 17.12 -0.91
CA HIS A 100 -4.61 18.50 -1.38
C HIS A 100 -5.55 19.49 -0.66
N PHE A 101 -6.66 19.04 -0.08
CA PHE A 101 -7.60 19.88 0.66
C PHE A 101 -7.42 19.82 2.17
N THR A 102 -7.13 18.65 2.71
CA THR A 102 -7.08 18.43 4.16
C THR A 102 -5.69 18.66 4.76
N GLU A 103 -4.63 18.52 3.96
CA GLU A 103 -3.23 18.47 4.42
C GLU A 103 -3.01 17.46 5.58
N ARG A 104 -3.89 16.46 5.70
CA ARG A 104 -3.92 15.49 6.81
C ARG A 104 -4.25 14.11 6.27
N ILE A 105 -3.21 13.31 6.11
CA ILE A 105 -3.30 11.97 5.49
C ILE A 105 -4.40 11.08 6.08
N ASP A 106 -4.66 11.12 7.39
CA ASP A 106 -5.73 10.33 8.02
C ASP A 106 -7.13 10.77 7.62
N GLU A 107 -7.33 12.05 7.34
CA GLU A 107 -8.59 12.59 6.85
C GLU A 107 -8.75 12.32 5.36
N SER A 108 -7.64 12.26 4.60
CA SER A 108 -7.62 11.98 3.17
C SER A 108 -8.24 10.63 2.79
N PHE A 109 -8.21 9.65 3.69
CA PHE A 109 -8.83 8.33 3.50
C PHE A 109 -10.34 8.29 3.81
N ARG A 110 -10.92 9.37 4.33
CA ARG A 110 -12.37 9.43 4.57
C ARG A 110 -13.06 9.73 3.24
N THR A 111 -13.84 8.78 2.74
CA THR A 111 -14.82 9.06 1.70
C THR A 111 -15.90 9.97 2.29
N ARG A 112 -16.14 11.11 1.66
CA ARG A 112 -17.32 11.95 1.90
C ARG A 112 -18.51 11.40 1.15
#